data_AF-A0A6A5YP22-F1
#
_entry.id   AF-A0A6A5YP22-F1
#
_cell.length_a   1.000
_cell.length_b   1.000
_cell.length_c   1.000
_cell.angle_alpha   90.00
_cell.angle_beta   90.00
_cell.angle_gamma   90.00
#
_symmetry.space_group_name_H-M   'P 1'
#
loop_
_entity.id
_entity.type
_entity.pdbx_description
1 polymer ?
#
loop_
_entity_poly.entity_id
_entity_poly.type
_entity_poly.pdbx_seq_one_letter_code
_entity_poly.pdbx_strand_id
1 'polypeptide(L)'
;PSTARRRKSSLSNDSASARERYLEKNRRAATKCRSKQKKQQEELVENARDAERKNKILRAEVAILKEDMRELMQVVGEHSHCTDNRLRMYVQREADRLAT
;
A
#
# COMPACT_ATOMS: atom_id res chain seq x y z
N PRO A 1 57.16 -42.61 -21.92
CA PRO A 1 55.72 -42.31 -22.14
C PRO A 1 55.04 -41.77 -20.86
N SER A 2 54.96 -40.45 -20.65
CA SER A 2 54.24 -39.87 -19.49
C SER A 2 53.63 -38.47 -19.69
N THR A 3 53.76 -37.86 -20.86
CA THR A 3 53.39 -36.45 -21.08
C THR A 3 51.89 -36.21 -21.37
N ALA A 4 51.15 -37.23 -21.80
CA ALA A 4 49.74 -37.10 -22.16
C ALA A 4 48.79 -37.01 -20.93
N ARG A 5 49.14 -37.65 -19.81
CA ARG A 5 48.29 -37.69 -18.60
C ARG A 5 48.21 -36.35 -17.86
N ARG A 6 49.30 -35.57 -17.89
CA ARG A 6 49.41 -34.28 -17.19
C ARG A 6 48.63 -33.13 -17.86
N ARG A 7 48.37 -33.21 -19.17
CA ARG A 7 47.57 -32.21 -19.91
C ARG A 7 46.05 -32.39 -19.74
N LYS A 8 45.58 -33.63 -19.51
CA LYS A 8 44.16 -33.90 -19.25
C LYS A 8 43.72 -33.44 -17.86
N SER A 9 44.60 -33.55 -16.86
CA SER A 9 44.33 -33.14 -15.48
C SER A 9 44.29 -31.61 -15.28
N SER A 10 45.07 -30.85 -16.07
CA SER A 10 45.03 -29.38 -16.01
C SER A 10 43.74 -28.82 -16.61
N LEU A 11 43.30 -29.34 -17.77
CA LEU A 11 42.03 -28.95 -18.40
C LEU A 11 40.81 -29.31 -17.55
N SER A 12 40.84 -30.44 -16.84
CA SER A 12 39.77 -30.81 -15.89
C SER A 12 39.76 -29.87 -14.67
N ASN A 13 40.93 -29.50 -14.13
CA ASN A 13 41.02 -28.55 -13.02
C ASN A 13 40.55 -27.14 -13.41
N ASP A 14 40.88 -26.67 -14.62
CA ASP A 14 40.42 -25.37 -15.11
C ASP A 14 38.90 -25.35 -15.31
N SER A 15 38.31 -26.44 -15.81
CA SER A 15 36.86 -26.59 -15.92
C SER A 15 36.15 -26.70 -14.56
N ALA A 16 36.77 -27.35 -13.57
CA ALA A 16 36.26 -27.42 -12.21
C ALA A 16 36.29 -26.04 -11.53
N SER A 17 37.36 -25.27 -11.73
CA SER A 17 37.48 -23.88 -11.26
C SER A 17 36.46 -22.95 -11.93
N ALA A 18 36.25 -23.06 -13.24
CA ALA A 18 35.21 -22.32 -13.94
C ALA A 18 33.80 -22.67 -13.42
N ARG A 19 33.53 -23.95 -13.16
CA ARG A 19 32.26 -24.42 -12.58
C ARG A 19 32.06 -23.88 -11.16
N GLU A 20 33.10 -23.87 -10.34
CA GLU A 20 33.04 -23.34 -8.98
C GLU A 20 32.70 -21.84 -8.97
N ARG A 21 33.35 -21.05 -9.85
CA ARG A 21 33.04 -19.63 -10.03
C ARG A 21 31.59 -19.40 -10.51
N TYR A 22 31.08 -20.25 -11.40
CA TYR A 22 29.68 -20.16 -11.83
C TYR A 22 28.72 -20.47 -10.69
N LEU A 23 28.99 -21.54 -9.93
CA LEU A 23 28.18 -21.90 -8.76
C LEU A 23 28.19 -20.81 -7.71
N GLU A 24 29.33 -20.15 -7.46
CA GLU A 24 29.39 -19.03 -6.54
C GLU A 24 28.55 -17.83 -7.03
N LYS A 25 28.63 -17.50 -8.31
CA LYS A 25 27.76 -16.47 -8.91
C LYS A 25 26.28 -16.84 -8.80
N ASN A 26 25.92 -18.10 -9.06
CA ASN A 26 24.55 -18.59 -8.93
C ASN A 26 24.06 -18.51 -7.47
N ARG A 27 24.90 -18.90 -6.50
CA ARG A 27 24.61 -18.74 -5.06
C ARG A 27 24.31 -17.28 -4.71
N ARG A 28 25.18 -16.35 -5.13
CA ARG A 28 24.98 -14.90 -4.91
C ARG A 28 23.68 -14.40 -5.56
N ALA A 29 23.38 -14.82 -6.78
CA ALA A 29 22.16 -14.46 -7.48
C ALA A 29 20.91 -15.02 -6.79
N ALA A 30 20.95 -16.28 -6.32
CA ALA A 30 19.86 -16.91 -5.60
C ALA A 30 19.59 -16.22 -4.26
N THR A 31 20.64 -15.85 -3.51
CA THR A 31 20.49 -15.08 -2.27
C THR A 31 19.87 -13.71 -2.56
N LYS A 32 20.32 -13.01 -3.60
CA LYS A 32 19.76 -11.71 -4.00
C LYS A 32 18.29 -11.83 -4.41
N CYS A 33 17.93 -12.89 -5.16
CA CYS A 33 16.55 -13.14 -5.57
C CYS A 33 15.65 -13.37 -4.35
N ARG A 34 16.05 -14.27 -3.43
CA ARG A 34 15.31 -14.55 -2.20
C ARG A 34 15.19 -13.32 -1.29
N SER A 35 16.28 -12.56 -1.14
CA SER A 35 16.29 -11.31 -0.37
C SER A 35 15.34 -10.27 -0.96
N LYS A 36 15.33 -10.11 -2.30
CA LYS A 36 14.40 -9.21 -2.99
C LYS A 36 12.95 -9.64 -2.81
N GLN A 37 12.67 -10.93 -2.97
CA GLN A 37 11.32 -11.47 -2.78
C GLN A 37 10.83 -11.26 -1.34
N LYS A 38 11.70 -11.52 -0.35
CA LYS A 38 11.39 -11.27 1.06
C LYS A 38 11.06 -9.80 1.31
N LYS A 39 11.91 -8.88 0.83
CA LYS A 39 11.68 -7.44 0.96
C LYS A 39 10.37 -7.00 0.30
N GLN A 40 10.06 -7.50 -0.89
CA GLN A 40 8.80 -7.21 -1.57
C GLN A 40 7.59 -7.71 -0.76
N GLN A 41 7.68 -8.91 -0.17
CA GLN A 41 6.62 -9.42 0.70
C GLN A 41 6.44 -8.56 1.95
N GLU A 42 7.52 -8.14 2.59
CA GLU A 42 7.50 -7.25 3.75
C GLU A 42 6.88 -5.88 3.39
N GLU A 43 7.28 -5.28 2.26
CA GLU A 43 6.71 -4.03 1.76
C GLU A 43 5.20 -4.16 1.47
N LEU A 44 4.74 -5.26 0.89
CA LEU A 44 3.31 -5.49 0.66
C LEU A 44 2.52 -5.57 1.97
N VAL A 45 3.07 -6.24 2.99
CA VAL A 45 2.44 -6.34 4.31
C VAL A 45 2.37 -4.99 4.99
N GLU A 46 3.45 -4.20 4.97
CA GLU A 46 3.45 -2.86 5.54
C GLU A 46 2.51 -1.91 4.80
N ASN A 47 2.49 -1.95 3.46
CA ASN A 47 1.55 -1.16 2.66
C ASN A 47 0.08 -1.51 2.96
N ALA A 48 -0.23 -2.80 3.15
CA ALA A 48 -1.57 -3.23 3.54
C ALA A 48 -1.94 -2.69 4.92
N ARG A 49 -1.04 -2.81 5.91
CA ARG A 49 -1.23 -2.26 7.27
C ARG A 49 -1.45 -0.76 7.26
N ASP A 50 -0.67 -0.02 6.48
CA ASP A 50 -0.80 1.42 6.35
C ASP A 50 -2.11 1.81 5.68
N ALA A 51 -2.54 1.08 4.64
CA ALA A 51 -3.82 1.30 3.98
C ALA A 51 -4.99 1.05 4.93
N GLU A 52 -4.96 -0.04 5.72
CA GLU A 52 -5.96 -0.34 6.74
C GLU A 52 -6.02 0.76 7.82
N ARG A 53 -4.86 1.23 8.29
CA ARG A 53 -4.78 2.30 9.30
C ARG A 53 -5.40 3.59 8.79
N LYS A 54 -5.07 3.99 7.56
CA LYS A 54 -5.66 5.15 6.88
C LYS A 54 -7.17 4.98 6.68
N ASN A 55 -7.60 3.80 6.25
CA ASN A 55 -9.02 3.51 6.06
C ASN A 55 -9.81 3.67 7.36
N LYS A 56 -9.26 3.18 8.49
CA LYS A 56 -9.88 3.33 9.81
C LYS A 56 -10.02 4.79 10.21
N ILE A 57 -8.98 5.60 10.02
CA ILE A 57 -9.00 7.04 10.32
C ILE A 57 -10.06 7.75 9.48
N LEU A 58 -10.04 7.55 8.15
CA LEU A 58 -11.01 8.16 7.25
C LEU A 58 -12.45 7.76 7.57
N ARG A 59 -12.69 6.49 7.94
CA ARG A 59 -14.03 6.05 8.38
C ARG A 59 -14.49 6.76 9.66
N ALA A 60 -13.57 6.97 10.61
CA ALA A 60 -13.88 7.70 11.83
C ALA A 60 -14.20 9.18 11.53
N GLU A 61 -13.41 9.83 10.67
CA GLU A 61 -13.67 11.20 10.22
C GLU A 61 -15.03 11.32 9.52
N VAL A 62 -15.35 10.39 8.61
CA VAL A 62 -16.68 10.35 7.96
C VAL A 62 -17.80 10.15 8.98
N ALA A 63 -17.59 9.34 10.02
CA ALA A 63 -18.59 9.14 11.06
C ALA A 63 -18.83 10.42 11.88
N ILE A 64 -17.77 11.14 12.24
CA ILE A 64 -17.83 12.43 12.93
C ILE A 64 -18.56 13.45 12.06
N LEU A 65 -18.12 13.66 10.82
CA LEU A 65 -18.75 14.63 9.91
C LEU A 65 -20.23 14.34 9.68
N LYS A 66 -20.62 13.07 9.64
CA LYS A 66 -22.04 12.67 9.53
C LYS A 66 -22.82 12.97 10.81
N GLU A 67 -22.21 12.88 11.98
CA GLU A 67 -22.84 13.27 13.24
C GLU A 67 -22.99 14.79 13.31
N ASP A 68 -21.93 15.55 13.02
CA ASP A 68 -21.96 17.01 12.98
C ASP A 68 -23.04 17.52 12.00
N MET A 69 -23.17 16.87 10.83
CA MET A 69 -24.23 17.20 9.87
C MET A 69 -25.62 16.91 10.42
N ARG A 70 -25.82 15.80 11.15
CA ARG A 70 -27.10 15.49 11.81
C ARG A 70 -27.44 16.52 12.88
N GLU A 71 -26.48 16.89 13.70
CA GLU A 71 -26.65 17.91 14.74
C GLU A 71 -27.03 19.25 14.12
N LEU A 72 -26.33 19.67 13.06
CA LEU A 72 -26.68 20.89 12.33
C LEU A 72 -28.08 20.82 11.72
N MET A 73 -28.46 19.68 11.12
CA MET A 73 -29.81 19.48 10.59
C MET A 73 -30.88 19.54 11.68
N GLN A 74 -30.60 19.03 12.89
CA GLN A 74 -31.51 19.12 14.01
C GLN A 74 -31.77 20.57 14.39
N VAL A 75 -30.69 21.37 14.57
CA VAL A 75 -30.81 22.80 14.88
C VAL A 75 -31.60 23.53 13.81
N VAL A 76 -31.33 23.27 12.53
CA VAL A 76 -32.10 23.86 11.42
C VAL A 76 -33.57 23.43 11.47
N GLY A 77 -33.84 22.17 11.82
CA GLY A 77 -35.19 21.62 11.99
C GLY A 77 -35.98 22.31 13.10
N GLU A 78 -35.35 22.65 14.22
CA GLU A 78 -35.97 23.44 15.32
C GLU A 78 -36.47 24.81 14.82
N HIS A 79 -35.80 25.37 13.82
CA HIS A 79 -36.18 26.64 13.20
C HIS A 79 -37.17 26.51 12.03
N SER A 80 -37.63 25.30 11.67
CA SER A 80 -38.58 25.08 10.57
C SER A 80 -39.93 25.79 10.74
N HIS A 81 -40.32 26.08 11.98
CA HIS A 81 -41.55 26.80 12.34
C HIS A 81 -41.30 28.23 12.83
N CYS A 82 -40.08 28.74 12.71
CA CYS A 82 -39.75 30.10 13.13
C CYS A 82 -40.54 31.11 12.27
N THR A 83 -41.08 32.16 12.91
CA THR A 83 -41.84 33.22 12.23
C THR A 83 -40.94 34.16 11.42
N ASP A 84 -39.62 34.02 11.52
CA ASP A 84 -38.66 34.76 10.70
C ASP A 84 -38.64 34.22 9.25
N ASN A 85 -39.34 34.96 8.39
CA ASN A 85 -39.47 34.64 6.97
C ASN A 85 -38.11 34.65 6.23
N ARG A 86 -37.13 35.46 6.67
CA ARG A 86 -35.79 35.49 6.04
C ARG A 86 -35.03 34.21 6.33
N LEU A 87 -35.10 33.73 7.57
CA LEU A 87 -34.45 32.49 8.00
C LEU A 87 -35.06 31.29 7.24
N ARG A 88 -36.39 31.23 7.12
CA ARG A 88 -37.10 30.19 6.37
C ARG A 88 -36.70 30.14 4.90
N MET A 89 -36.64 31.29 4.22
CA MET A 89 -36.23 31.37 2.82
C MET A 89 -34.77 30.95 2.60
N TYR A 90 -33.88 31.31 3.53
CA TYR A 90 -32.48 30.89 3.48
C TYR A 90 -32.34 29.37 3.60
N VAL A 91 -32.97 28.77 4.61
CA VAL A 91 -32.94 27.30 4.84
C VAL A 91 -33.50 26.55 3.63
N GLN A 92 -34.63 26.99 3.06
CA GLN A 92 -35.21 26.37 1.87
C GLN A 92 -34.26 26.43 0.67
N ARG A 93 -33.63 27.59 0.42
CA ARG A 93 -32.70 27.76 -0.70
C ARG A 93 -31.48 26.84 -0.59
N GLU A 94 -30.92 26.69 0.59
CA GLU A 94 -29.77 25.81 0.81
C GLU A 94 -30.18 24.34 0.74
N ALA A 95 -31.38 23.96 1.17
CA ALA A 95 -31.93 22.61 0.98
C ALA A 95 -32.09 22.26 -0.51
N ASP A 96 -32.63 23.18 -1.31
CA ASP A 96 -32.81 22.99 -2.76
C ASP A 96 -31.46 22.83 -3.49
N ARG A 97 -30.42 23.56 -3.06
CA ARG A 97 -29.04 23.44 -3.59
C ARG A 97 -28.43 22.06 -3.34
N LEU A 98 -28.74 21.44 -2.19
CA LEU A 98 -28.21 20.11 -1.82
C LEU A 98 -28.96 18.96 -2.52
N ALA A 99 -30.14 19.22 -3.07
CA ALA A 99 -30.98 18.21 -3.74
C ALA A 99 -30.65 18.02 -5.24
N THR A 100 -29.85 18.90 -5.84
CA THR A 100 -29.31 18.81 -7.22
C THR A 100 -27.91 18.22 -7.24
#